data_AF-A0A2Z5YT82-F1
#
_entry.id   AF-A0A2Z5YT82-F1
#
_cell.length_a   1.000
_cell.length_b   1.000
_cell.length_c   1.000
_cell.angle_alpha   90.00
_cell.angle_beta   90.00
_cell.angle_gamma   90.00
#
_symmetry.space_group_name_H-M   'P 1'
#
loop_
_entity.id
_entity.type
_entity.pdbx_description
1 polymer ?
#
loop_
_entity_poly.entity_id
_entity_poly.type
_entity_poly.pdbx_seq_one_letter_code
_entity_poly.pdbx_strand_id
1 'polypeptide(L)'
;MATAKNRSIGPNRHWPRILLLAVVLLAVLGWYYQAPIRGYTTLGTAFGARTACSCRFVAGRSLSDCKKDFEPGMEMVFLSEDEAAKSVTARVPLIASETARFRRGYGCVLDRWDR
;
A
#
# COMPACT_ATOMS: atom_id res chain seq x y z
N MET A 1 26.09 -24.93 47.95
CA MET A 1 25.28 -25.07 46.73
C MET A 1 23.98 -24.32 46.96
N ALA A 2 23.73 -23.23 46.24
CA ALA A 2 22.50 -22.44 46.37
C ALA A 2 21.54 -22.81 45.23
N THR A 3 20.37 -23.33 45.60
CA THR A 3 19.34 -23.78 44.66
C THR A 3 18.58 -22.58 44.12
N ALA A 4 18.67 -22.30 42.81
CA ALA A 4 17.93 -21.25 42.15
C ALA A 4 16.43 -21.63 42.07
N LYS A 5 15.56 -20.79 42.67
CA LYS A 5 14.11 -20.95 42.65
C LYS A 5 13.57 -20.48 41.30
N ASN A 6 13.24 -21.41 40.41
CA ASN A 6 12.64 -21.10 39.12
C ASN A 6 11.20 -20.60 39.33
N ARG A 7 10.95 -19.30 39.13
CA ARG A 7 9.60 -18.72 39.16
C ARG A 7 8.89 -19.11 37.86
N SER A 8 8.06 -20.15 37.92
CA SER A 8 7.11 -20.43 36.85
C SER A 8 6.08 -19.30 36.78
N ILE A 9 6.15 -18.48 35.73
CA ILE A 9 5.14 -17.48 35.42
C ILE A 9 3.91 -18.26 34.90
N GLY A 10 2.95 -18.54 35.79
CA GLY A 10 1.66 -19.10 35.38
C GLY A 10 0.95 -18.10 34.46
N PRO A 11 0.26 -18.53 33.39
CA PRO A 11 -0.35 -17.63 32.43
C PRO A 11 -1.41 -16.77 33.13
N ASN A 12 -1.20 -15.46 33.09
CA ASN A 12 -2.09 -14.49 33.71
C ASN A 12 -3.48 -14.57 33.04
N ARG A 13 -4.51 -15.01 33.78
CA ARG A 13 -5.87 -15.29 33.25
C ARG A 13 -6.56 -14.07 32.61
N HIS A 14 -6.01 -12.87 32.81
CA HIS A 14 -6.47 -11.62 32.19
C HIS A 14 -5.89 -11.37 30.80
N TRP A 15 -4.75 -11.97 30.44
CA TRP A 15 -4.11 -11.79 29.14
C TRP A 15 -5.00 -12.15 27.93
N PRO A 16 -5.77 -13.26 27.92
CA PRO A 16 -6.68 -13.54 26.80
C PRO A 16 -7.81 -12.50 26.68
N ARG A 17 -8.28 -11.92 27.79
CA ARG A 17 -9.31 -10.87 27.78
C ARG A 17 -8.75 -9.55 27.24
N ILE A 18 -7.53 -9.19 27.62
CA ILE A 18 -6.83 -8.00 27.11
C ILE A 18 -6.58 -8.14 25.61
N LEU A 19 -6.12 -9.32 25.14
CA LEU A 19 -5.96 -9.60 23.72
C LEU A 19 -7.29 -9.47 22.96
N LEU A 20 -8.38 -10.04 23.49
CA LEU A 20 -9.69 -9.96 22.87
C LEU A 20 -10.18 -8.51 22.77
N LEU A 21 -10.03 -7.72 23.83
CA LEU A 21 -10.36 -6.29 23.82
C LEU A 21 -9.53 -5.51 22.80
N ALA A 22 -8.23 -5.80 22.69
CA ALA A 22 -7.36 -5.17 21.70
C ALA A 22 -7.78 -5.52 20.26
N VAL A 23 -8.11 -6.78 19.99
CA VAL A 23 -8.60 -7.23 18.67
C VAL A 23 -9.92 -6.55 18.32
N VAL A 24 -10.87 -6.49 19.26
CA VAL A 24 -12.17 -5.81 19.04
C VAL A 24 -11.94 -4.31 18.76
N LEU A 25 -11.06 -3.66 19.51
CA LEU A 25 -10.75 -2.25 19.29
C LEU A 25 -10.15 -2.00 17.90
N LEU A 26 -9.19 -2.84 17.48
CA LEU A 26 -8.60 -2.75 16.14
C LEU A 26 -9.63 -3.01 15.04
N ALA A 27 -10.56 -3.94 15.24
CA ALA A 27 -11.64 -4.22 14.29
C ALA A 27 -12.59 -3.02 14.13
N VAL A 28 -12.97 -2.38 15.24
CA VAL A 28 -13.84 -1.18 15.22
C VAL A 28 -13.13 -0.02 14.54
N LEU A 29 -11.87 0.24 14.87
CA LEU A 29 -11.07 1.27 14.22
C LEU A 29 -10.90 0.99 12.72
N GLY A 30 -10.58 -0.25 12.36
CA GLY A 30 -10.46 -0.68 10.96
C GLY A 30 -11.76 -0.46 10.19
N TRP A 31 -12.91 -0.81 10.78
CA TRP A 31 -14.22 -0.57 10.18
C TRP A 31 -14.54 0.93 10.03
N TYR A 32 -14.23 1.74 11.04
CA TYR A 32 -14.51 3.17 11.01
C TYR A 32 -13.67 3.91 9.96
N TYR A 33 -12.38 3.56 9.86
CA TYR A 33 -11.44 4.22 8.95
C TYR A 33 -11.31 3.55 7.58
N GLN A 34 -12.07 2.49 7.28
CA GLN A 34 -11.95 1.76 6.01
C GLN A 34 -12.15 2.64 4.76
N ALA A 35 -13.14 3.54 4.81
CA ALA A 35 -13.50 4.40 3.69
C ALA A 35 -12.40 5.43 3.37
N PRO A 36 -11.91 6.24 4.34
CA PRO A 36 -10.82 7.18 4.05
C PRO A 36 -9.54 6.46 3.65
N ILE A 37 -9.18 5.34 4.30
CA ILE A 37 -7.98 4.56 3.95
C ILE A 37 -8.04 4.12 2.48
N ARG A 38 -9.16 3.53 2.05
CA ARG A 38 -9.35 3.14 0.64
C ARG A 38 -9.32 4.34 -0.29
N GLY A 39 -9.95 5.46 0.06
CA GLY A 39 -9.95 6.67 -0.74
C GLY A 39 -8.53 7.20 -1.01
N TYR A 40 -7.74 7.43 0.05
CA TYR A 40 -6.38 7.94 -0.08
C TYR A 40 -5.45 6.98 -0.82
N THR A 41 -5.52 5.69 -0.50
CA THR A 41 -4.68 4.69 -1.17
C THR A 41 -5.01 4.57 -2.65
N THR A 42 -6.30 4.62 -3.02
CA THR A 42 -6.69 4.54 -4.44
C THR A 42 -6.28 5.80 -5.21
N LEU A 43 -6.42 6.99 -4.61
CA LEU A 43 -5.91 8.22 -5.19
C LEU A 43 -4.39 8.18 -5.37
N GLY A 44 -3.67 7.71 -4.34
CA GLY A 44 -2.21 7.56 -4.37
C GLY A 44 -1.75 6.57 -5.44
N THR A 45 -2.42 5.42 -5.59
CA THR A 45 -2.08 4.45 -6.64
C THR A 45 -2.44 4.99 -8.03
N ALA A 46 -3.60 5.64 -8.20
CA ALA A 46 -3.98 6.21 -9.49
C ALA A 46 -3.00 7.31 -9.95
N PHE A 47 -2.67 8.24 -9.05
CA PHE A 47 -1.68 9.27 -9.30
C PHE A 47 -0.29 8.65 -9.55
N GLY A 48 0.15 7.75 -8.69
CA GLY A 48 1.45 7.08 -8.80
C GLY A 48 1.61 6.32 -10.11
N ALA A 49 0.59 5.55 -10.53
CA ALA A 49 0.62 4.81 -11.79
C ALA A 49 0.74 5.74 -12.99
N ARG A 50 -0.05 6.82 -13.03
CA ARG A 50 -0.04 7.78 -14.15
C ARG A 50 1.27 8.57 -14.22
N THR A 51 1.75 9.06 -13.08
CA THR A 51 3.01 9.83 -12.99
C THR A 51 4.20 8.95 -13.35
N ALA A 52 4.28 7.74 -12.79
CA ALA A 52 5.36 6.81 -13.11
C ALA A 52 5.32 6.35 -14.58
N CYS A 53 4.14 6.05 -15.14
CA CYS A 53 4.00 5.74 -16.56
C CYS A 53 4.51 6.90 -17.44
N SER A 54 4.12 8.13 -17.12
CA SER A 54 4.52 9.30 -17.90
C SER A 54 6.03 9.52 -17.81
N CYS A 55 6.60 9.42 -16.61
CA CYS A 55 8.04 9.52 -16.39
C CYS A 55 8.81 8.41 -17.15
N ARG A 56 8.31 7.17 -17.15
CA ARG A 56 8.98 6.03 -17.81
C ARG A 56 8.88 6.04 -19.33
N PHE A 57 7.68 6.26 -19.88
CA PHE A 57 7.41 6.07 -21.32
C PHE A 57 7.33 7.38 -22.12
N VAL A 58 7.07 8.51 -21.46
CA VAL A 58 7.07 9.84 -22.12
C VAL A 58 8.41 10.53 -21.92
N ALA A 59 8.90 10.60 -20.67
CA ALA A 59 10.18 11.25 -20.37
C ALA A 59 11.40 10.33 -20.52
N GLY A 60 11.20 9.01 -20.63
CA GLY A 60 12.29 8.04 -20.88
C GLY A 60 13.20 7.79 -19.67
N ARG A 61 12.77 8.12 -18.45
CA ARG A 61 13.53 7.88 -17.21
C ARG A 61 13.37 6.44 -16.73
N SER A 62 14.28 5.99 -15.86
CA SER A 62 14.14 4.70 -15.18
C SER A 62 12.98 4.72 -14.18
N LEU A 63 12.33 3.58 -13.93
CA LEU A 63 11.21 3.49 -12.99
C LEU A 63 11.62 3.87 -11.55
N SER A 64 12.86 3.57 -11.16
CA SER A 64 13.41 3.93 -9.84
C SER A 64 13.57 5.44 -9.67
N ASP A 65 13.93 6.16 -10.73
CA ASP A 65 13.99 7.62 -10.72
C ASP A 65 12.60 8.25 -10.65
N CYS A 66 11.59 7.63 -11.28
CA CYS A 66 10.22 8.12 -11.25
C CYS A 66 9.61 8.12 -9.84
N LYS A 67 10.08 7.24 -8.95
CA LYS A 67 9.62 7.20 -7.54
C LYS A 67 9.99 8.48 -6.76
N LYS A 68 10.99 9.24 -7.22
CA LYS A 68 11.39 10.51 -6.61
C LYS A 68 10.37 11.62 -6.84
N ASP A 69 9.48 11.47 -7.82
CA ASP A 69 8.45 12.46 -8.17
C ASP A 69 7.16 12.26 -7.34
N PHE A 70 7.22 11.45 -6.28
CA PHE A 70 6.07 11.13 -5.44
C PHE A 70 5.93 12.11 -4.27
N GLU A 71 4.68 12.41 -3.94
CA GLU A 71 4.35 13.26 -2.81
C GLU A 71 4.66 12.56 -1.46
N PRO A 72 4.94 13.34 -0.40
CA PRO A 72 5.05 12.80 0.96
C PRO A 72 3.83 11.97 1.33
N GLY A 73 4.02 10.80 1.94
CA GLY A 73 2.95 9.87 2.28
C GLY A 73 2.67 8.79 1.22
N MET A 74 3.35 8.82 0.07
CA MET A 74 3.27 7.79 -0.98
C MET A 74 4.38 6.73 -0.88
N GLU A 75 5.11 6.65 0.22
CA GLU A 75 6.27 5.75 0.37
C GLU A 75 5.86 4.28 0.30
N MET A 76 4.61 3.98 0.71
CA MET A 76 3.98 2.66 0.67
C MET A 76 3.45 2.27 -0.71
N VAL A 77 3.56 3.14 -1.72
CA VAL A 77 3.19 2.82 -3.10
C VAL A 77 4.32 2.06 -3.77
N PHE A 78 4.02 0.84 -4.20
CA PHE A 78 4.92 -0.01 -4.96
C PHE A 78 4.60 0.08 -6.44
N LEU A 79 5.64 0.17 -7.26
CA LEU A 79 5.52 0.22 -8.71
C LEU A 79 5.99 -1.08 -9.35
N SER A 80 5.30 -1.48 -10.40
CA SER A 80 5.67 -2.57 -11.28
C SER A 80 5.47 -2.10 -12.72
N GLU A 81 6.48 -2.24 -13.56
CA GLU A 81 6.36 -1.94 -14.98
C GLU A 81 6.13 -3.22 -15.80
N ASP A 82 5.40 -3.07 -16.91
CA ASP A 82 5.29 -4.04 -17.99
C ASP A 82 5.67 -3.32 -19.29
N GLU A 83 6.87 -3.60 -19.78
CA GLU A 83 7.40 -2.95 -20.98
C GLU A 83 6.68 -3.40 -22.26
N ALA A 84 6.20 -4.65 -22.31
CA ALA A 84 5.53 -5.19 -23.48
C ALA A 84 4.16 -4.53 -23.68
N ALA A 85 3.40 -4.38 -22.58
CA ALA A 85 2.12 -3.68 -22.58
C ALA A 85 2.26 -2.15 -22.49
N LYS A 86 3.48 -1.63 -22.31
CA LYS A 86 3.79 -0.22 -22.03
C LYS A 86 2.92 0.33 -20.89
N SER A 87 2.93 -0.38 -19.77
CA SER A 87 2.10 -0.07 -18.61
C SER A 87 2.90 0.01 -17.32
N VAL A 88 2.40 0.77 -16.36
CA VAL A 88 2.91 0.82 -14.99
C VAL A 88 1.74 0.62 -14.04
N THR A 89 1.91 -0.32 -13.11
CA THR A 89 0.95 -0.59 -12.03
C THR A 89 1.50 -0.06 -10.72
N ALA A 90 0.72 0.76 -10.04
CA ALA A 90 1.00 1.23 -8.69
C ALA A 90 0.05 0.54 -7.71
N ARG A 91 0.58 0.06 -6.59
CA ARG A 91 -0.20 -0.69 -5.60
C ARG A 91 0.21 -0.39 -4.17
N VAL A 92 -0.79 -0.29 -3.31
CA VAL A 92 -0.63 -0.34 -1.85
C VAL A 92 -1.06 -1.74 -1.43
N PRO A 93 -0.14 -2.57 -0.88
CA PRO A 93 -0.42 -3.96 -0.57
C PRO A 93 -1.72 -4.13 0.23
N LEU A 94 -2.56 -5.08 -0.20
CA LEU A 94 -3.84 -5.44 0.43
C LEU A 94 -4.96 -4.37 0.39
N ILE A 95 -4.73 -3.18 -0.17
CA ILE A 95 -5.72 -2.09 -0.11
C ILE A 95 -6.17 -1.64 -1.51
N ALA A 96 -5.24 -1.19 -2.36
CA ALA A 96 -5.57 -0.61 -3.67
C ALA A 96 -4.50 -0.92 -4.72
N SER A 97 -4.90 -0.99 -5.99
CA SER A 97 -4.02 -1.20 -7.12
C SER A 97 -4.62 -0.51 -8.35
N GLU A 98 -3.80 0.27 -9.05
CA GLU A 98 -4.20 1.02 -10.23
C GLU A 98 -3.13 0.90 -11.31
N THR A 99 -3.55 0.81 -12.57
CA THR A 99 -2.64 0.62 -13.71
C THR A 99 -2.83 1.75 -14.71
N ALA A 100 -1.72 2.31 -15.19
CA ALA A 100 -1.70 3.27 -16.28
C ALA A 100 -1.00 2.69 -17.51
N ARG A 101 -1.59 2.89 -18.68
CA ARG A 101 -1.07 2.43 -19.97
C ARG A 101 -0.71 3.60 -20.86
N PHE A 102 0.45 3.52 -21.49
CA PHE A 102 0.85 4.48 -22.49
C PHE A 102 0.10 4.23 -23.80
N ARG A 103 -0.55 5.28 -24.31
CA ARG A 103 -1.26 5.29 -25.58
C ARG A 103 -0.69 6.41 -26.44
N ARG A 104 -0.17 6.07 -27.62
CA ARG A 104 0.39 7.06 -28.56
C ARG A 104 -0.67 8.12 -28.88
N GLY A 105 -0.30 9.39 -28.74
CA GLY A 105 -1.19 10.55 -28.92
C GLY A 105 -1.92 11.02 -27.66
N TYR A 106 -2.26 10.13 -26.73
CA TYR A 106 -2.95 10.46 -25.47
C TYR A 106 -2.02 10.54 -24.25
N GLY A 107 -0.81 9.96 -24.35
CA GLY A 107 0.11 9.84 -23.23
C GLY A 107 -0.27 8.66 -22.33
N CYS A 108 0.00 8.78 -21.03
CA CYS A 108 -0.36 7.77 -20.06
C CYS A 108 -1.77 7.98 -19.52
N VAL A 109 -2.63 7.00 -19.77
CA VAL A 109 -4.02 6.97 -19.33
C VAL A 109 -4.21 5.86 -18.30
N LEU A 110 -5.03 6.11 -17.28
CA LEU A 110 -5.40 5.08 -16.32
C LEU A 110 -6.33 4.06 -16.99
N ASP A 111 -6.23 2.84 -16.52
CA ASP A 111 -7.22 1.81 -16.82
C ASP A 111 -8.56 2.16 -16.21
N ARG A 112 -9.59 1.48 -16.72
CA ARG A 112 -10.95 1.74 -16.25
C ARG A 112 -11.01 1.39 -14.78
N TRP A 113 -11.55 2.31 -13.99
CA TRP A 113 -11.80 2.06 -12.58
C TRP A 113 -12.90 1.02 -12.44
N ASP A 114 -12.55 -0.18 -12.01
CA ASP A 114 -13.52 -1.19 -11.64
C ASP A 114 -14.01 -0.85 -10.22
N ARG A 115 -15.28 -0.42 -10.12
CA ARG A 115 -15.92 -0.05 -8.86
C ARG A 115 -16.16 -1.26 -7.97
#